data_AF-A0A7L0JXH0-F1
#
_entry.id   AF-A0A7L0JXH0-F1
#
_cell.length_a   1.000
_cell.length_b   1.000
_cell.length_c   1.000
_cell.angle_alpha   90.00
_cell.angle_beta   90.00
_cell.angle_gamma   90.00
#
_symmetry.space_group_name_H-M   'P 1'
#
loop_
_entity.id
_entity.type
_entity.pdbx_description
1 polymer ?
#
loop_
_entity_poly.entity_id
_entity_poly.type
_entity_poly.pdbx_seq_one_letter_code
_entity_poly.pdbx_strand_id
1 'polypeptide(L)'
;EWDRWLLMGLIGTAVGMLGFLSHQIIDSLVKLKWDLVENYLQDGNFHLTWMCALGTGLAMILVSSSSVLFFCPAGSPSGLPEIIGYLNGTSIQHLFNIKTFLGTFVSCVLAVASGLFCGPEGPMIHLGAILGCGLSQLQSDTLGVHLPFLTRFRNSADKRSFITAGAGAGIASVFRAPIGGLLFTLEEVSSFWNIRLAWQTFFCCLMATFTTDLLSSSLYGFVYRGHFGFFEAEKRILFWNLLDMHVLAFIPTILLGMLGGLLGALFVYLNIKINKLRMQFFNSIPKSSLRKTSKLLETIGEVSCVPLVANLGSGRNFLVLVVGCILSFPCSSVQGSAAALLVENGKQGITYLFKRGTHEEFGYTSLCTALAFYFILSCWTAGSAVASGLVIPMLYTGALYGRIIGLILVSIFGVQNNEYGAWIDPGLFAAIGAASFFSGVSRLTISLTVIMVSMLS
;
A
#
# COMPACT_ATOMS: atom_id res chain seq x y z
N GLU A 1 6.04 35.57 -4.22
CA GLU A 1 6.61 34.32 -4.77
C GLU A 1 7.20 33.44 -3.66
N TRP A 2 8.00 34.00 -2.75
CA TRP A 2 8.48 33.30 -1.55
C TRP A 2 7.36 32.67 -0.69
N ASP A 3 6.23 33.37 -0.58
CA ASP A 3 4.99 32.90 0.04
C ASP A 3 4.51 31.53 -0.50
N ARG A 4 4.59 31.32 -1.82
CA ARG A 4 4.20 30.07 -2.46
C ARG A 4 5.15 28.92 -2.13
N TRP A 5 6.47 29.18 -2.13
CA TRP A 5 7.47 28.18 -1.74
C TRP A 5 7.35 27.78 -0.28
N LEU A 6 7.13 28.76 0.61
CA LEU A 6 6.89 28.52 2.02
C LEU A 6 5.64 27.66 2.22
N LEU A 7 4.55 27.97 1.52
CA LEU A 7 3.32 27.17 1.59
C LEU A 7 3.51 25.74 1.06
N MET A 8 4.25 25.56 -0.04
CA MET A 8 4.62 24.23 -0.53
C MET A 8 5.45 23.45 0.50
N GLY A 9 6.39 24.10 1.16
CA GLY A 9 7.16 23.51 2.26
C GLY A 9 6.27 23.11 3.43
N LEU A 10 5.36 23.98 3.86
CA LEU A 10 4.40 23.67 4.93
C LEU A 10 3.49 22.49 4.57
N ILE A 11 2.97 22.44 3.34
CA ILE A 11 2.18 21.30 2.87
C ILE A 11 3.02 20.02 2.92
N GLY A 12 4.25 20.05 2.38
CA GLY A 12 5.16 18.90 2.44
C GLY A 12 5.41 18.42 3.87
N THR A 13 5.75 19.33 4.78
CA THR A 13 5.99 18.97 6.20
C THR A 13 4.76 18.36 6.86
N ALA A 14 3.57 18.91 6.65
CA ALA A 14 2.31 18.39 7.19
C ALA A 14 1.97 17.00 6.63
N VAL A 15 2.14 16.81 5.31
CA VAL A 15 1.91 15.52 4.66
C VAL A 15 2.91 14.46 5.14
N GLY A 16 4.18 14.81 5.31
CA GLY A 16 5.17 13.87 5.84
C GLY A 16 4.98 13.52 7.31
N MET A 17 4.48 14.46 8.13
CA MET A 17 4.03 14.17 9.50
C MET A 17 2.82 13.22 9.50
N LEU A 18 1.87 13.42 8.60
CA LEU A 18 0.74 12.52 8.44
C LEU A 18 1.19 11.11 8.01
N GLY A 19 2.09 11.01 7.03
CA GLY A 19 2.66 9.73 6.60
C GLY A 19 3.35 8.98 7.74
N PHE A 20 4.15 9.68 8.54
CA PHE A 20 4.77 9.13 9.75
C PHE A 20 3.72 8.63 10.75
N LEU A 21 2.71 9.44 11.08
CA LEU A 21 1.65 9.06 12.01
C LEU A 21 0.86 7.83 11.54
N SER A 22 0.50 7.78 10.25
CA SER A 22 -0.17 6.61 9.66
C SER A 22 0.64 5.34 9.88
N HIS A 23 1.94 5.36 9.53
CA HIS A 23 2.82 4.20 9.71
C HIS A 23 2.97 3.79 11.17
N GLN A 24 3.21 4.74 12.07
CA GLN A 24 3.39 4.46 13.49
C GLN A 24 2.14 3.84 14.13
N ILE A 25 0.95 4.33 13.77
CA ILE A 25 -0.31 3.79 14.31
C ILE A 25 -0.58 2.39 13.75
N ILE A 26 -0.36 2.18 12.45
CA ILE A 26 -0.51 0.85 11.83
C ILE A 26 0.40 -0.16 12.53
N ASP A 27 1.70 0.15 12.66
CA ASP A 27 2.66 -0.77 13.28
C ASP A 27 2.33 -1.05 14.74
N SER A 28 1.87 -0.04 15.48
CA SER A 28 1.47 -0.20 16.89
C SER A 28 0.21 -1.07 17.02
N LEU A 29 -0.78 -0.90 16.15
CA LEU A 29 -2.00 -1.72 16.15
C LEU A 29 -1.70 -3.17 15.72
N VAL A 30 -0.82 -3.36 14.74
CA VAL A 30 -0.39 -4.69 14.29
C VAL A 30 0.38 -5.41 15.40
N LYS A 31 1.32 -4.73 16.07
CA LYS A 31 2.03 -5.28 17.24
C LYS A 31 1.06 -5.68 18.34
N LEU A 32 0.18 -4.78 18.76
CA LEU A 32 -0.82 -5.05 19.79
C LEU A 32 -1.71 -6.25 19.43
N LYS A 33 -2.12 -6.37 18.16
CA LYS A 33 -2.90 -7.51 17.67
C LYS A 33 -2.12 -8.82 17.84
N TRP A 34 -0.86 -8.85 17.42
CA TRP A 34 -0.04 -10.06 17.49
C TRP A 34 0.40 -10.41 18.91
N ASP A 35 0.70 -9.42 19.77
CA ASP A 35 1.01 -9.63 21.18
C ASP A 35 -0.17 -10.29 21.93
N LEU A 36 -1.41 -9.86 21.63
CA LEU A 36 -2.62 -10.50 22.17
C LEU A 36 -2.74 -11.95 21.71
N VAL A 37 -2.51 -12.21 20.41
CA VAL A 37 -2.58 -13.55 19.83
C VAL A 37 -1.49 -14.46 20.41
N GLU A 38 -0.29 -13.94 20.66
CA GLU A 38 0.84 -14.68 21.22
C GLU A 38 0.59 -15.13 22.67
N ASN A 39 -0.03 -14.28 23.49
CA ASN A 39 -0.37 -14.65 24.86
C ASN A 39 -1.31 -15.87 24.92
N TYR A 40 -2.39 -15.86 24.11
CA TYR A 40 -3.33 -16.99 24.05
C TYR A 40 -2.73 -18.25 23.41
N LEU A 41 -1.70 -18.05 22.59
CA LEU A 41 -0.98 -19.14 21.96
C LEU A 41 -0.10 -19.91 22.95
N GLN A 42 0.58 -19.19 23.85
CA GLN A 42 1.41 -19.79 24.90
C GLN A 42 0.58 -20.65 25.87
N ASP A 43 -0.70 -20.30 26.06
CA ASP A 43 -1.66 -21.07 26.87
C ASP A 43 -2.10 -22.41 26.21
N GLY A 44 -1.67 -22.70 24.98
CA GLY A 44 -1.98 -23.94 24.25
C GLY A 44 -3.44 -24.05 23.75
N ASN A 45 -4.25 -23.02 23.93
CA ASN A 45 -5.65 -23.00 23.54
C ASN A 45 -5.82 -22.53 22.09
N PHE A 46 -5.68 -23.47 21.15
CA PHE A 46 -5.74 -23.16 19.71
C PHE A 46 -7.08 -22.51 19.29
N HIS A 47 -8.22 -23.00 19.78
CA HIS A 47 -9.53 -22.41 19.43
C HIS A 47 -9.69 -20.96 19.89
N LEU A 48 -9.15 -20.61 21.06
CA LEU A 48 -9.25 -19.25 21.60
C LEU A 48 -8.33 -18.31 20.83
N THR A 49 -7.12 -18.77 20.48
CA THR A 49 -6.18 -18.04 19.63
C THR A 49 -6.80 -17.71 18.28
N TRP A 50 -7.52 -18.66 17.69
CA TRP A 50 -8.27 -18.47 16.44
C TRP A 50 -9.31 -17.37 16.55
N MET A 51 -10.17 -17.47 17.56
CA MET A 51 -11.25 -16.52 17.82
C MET A 51 -10.72 -15.13 18.13
N CYS A 52 -9.58 -15.02 18.81
CA CYS A 52 -8.93 -13.76 19.10
C CYS A 52 -8.36 -13.10 17.83
N ALA A 53 -7.61 -13.85 17.01
CA ALA A 53 -7.03 -13.34 15.77
C ALA A 53 -8.10 -12.89 14.77
N LEU A 54 -9.16 -13.69 14.60
CA LEU A 54 -10.31 -13.35 13.77
C LEU A 54 -11.11 -12.19 14.36
N GLY A 55 -11.43 -12.25 15.65
CA GLY A 55 -12.26 -11.26 16.33
C GLY A 55 -11.65 -9.86 16.30
N THR A 56 -10.34 -9.75 16.53
CA THR A 56 -9.62 -8.47 16.45
C THR A 56 -9.60 -7.91 15.03
N GLY A 57 -9.34 -8.73 14.01
CA GLY A 57 -9.40 -8.32 12.60
C GLY A 57 -10.79 -7.84 12.18
N LEU A 58 -11.83 -8.61 12.53
CA LEU A 58 -13.23 -8.26 12.23
C LEU A 58 -13.66 -6.97 12.93
N ALA A 59 -13.28 -6.77 14.20
CA ALA A 59 -13.58 -5.56 14.94
C ALA A 59 -12.96 -4.32 14.28
N MET A 60 -11.68 -4.40 13.86
CA MET A 60 -11.00 -3.30 13.18
C MET A 60 -11.68 -2.93 11.85
N ILE A 61 -12.10 -3.91 11.05
CA ILE A 61 -12.79 -3.67 9.77
C ILE A 61 -14.19 -3.12 9.95
N LEU A 62 -14.92 -3.62 10.94
CA LEU A 62 -16.24 -3.08 11.28
C LEU A 62 -16.16 -1.58 11.56
N VAL A 63 -15.19 -1.16 12.35
CA VAL A 63 -14.96 0.26 12.65
C VAL A 63 -14.50 1.01 11.40
N SER A 64 -13.60 0.43 10.60
CA SER A 64 -13.08 1.04 9.37
C SER A 64 -14.19 1.31 8.34
N SER A 65 -14.98 0.29 7.98
CA SER A 65 -16.07 0.38 7.01
C SER A 65 -17.20 1.28 7.52
N SER A 66 -17.48 1.26 8.84
CA SER A 66 -18.45 2.18 9.45
C SER A 66 -18.01 3.63 9.36
N SER A 67 -16.72 3.92 9.54
CA SER A 67 -16.16 5.26 9.36
C SER A 67 -16.47 5.79 7.95
N VAL A 68 -16.19 5.03 6.89
CA VAL A 68 -16.47 5.47 5.51
C VAL A 68 -17.96 5.64 5.25
N LEU A 69 -18.79 4.68 5.66
CA LEU A 69 -20.22 4.66 5.31
C LEU A 69 -21.08 5.68 6.08
N PHE A 70 -20.65 6.09 7.28
CA PHE A 70 -21.40 7.00 8.14
C PHE A 70 -20.76 8.38 8.28
N PHE A 71 -19.42 8.50 8.29
CA PHE A 71 -18.74 9.80 8.41
C PHE A 71 -18.43 10.46 7.07
N CYS A 72 -18.15 9.71 6.00
CA CYS A 72 -17.77 10.29 4.71
C CYS A 72 -19.01 10.60 3.84
N PRO A 73 -19.32 11.88 3.54
CA PRO A 73 -20.50 12.26 2.75
C PRO A 73 -20.39 11.88 1.27
N ALA A 74 -19.18 11.74 0.73
CA ALA A 74 -18.93 11.38 -0.67
C ALA A 74 -19.02 9.86 -0.95
N GLY A 75 -19.03 9.02 0.10
CA GLY A 75 -19.26 7.58 -0.01
C GLY A 75 -18.26 6.77 -0.86
N SER A 76 -17.11 7.34 -1.23
CA SER A 76 -16.09 6.67 -2.05
C SER A 76 -14.80 6.38 -1.26
N PRO A 77 -14.29 5.14 -1.31
CA PRO A 77 -13.13 4.69 -0.53
C PRO A 77 -11.75 5.04 -1.10
N SER A 78 -11.58 5.21 -2.41
CA SER A 78 -10.22 5.21 -3.03
C SER A 78 -9.63 6.60 -3.26
N GLY A 79 -10.44 7.61 -3.54
CA GLY A 79 -10.03 9.02 -3.56
C GLY A 79 -9.19 9.48 -4.76
N LEU A 80 -8.37 8.61 -5.34
CA LEU A 80 -7.49 8.96 -6.47
C LEU A 80 -8.26 9.30 -7.74
N PRO A 81 -9.22 8.49 -8.24
CA PRO A 81 -9.99 8.83 -9.44
C PRO A 81 -10.75 10.16 -9.30
N GLU A 82 -11.26 10.46 -8.11
CA GLU A 82 -11.95 11.71 -7.82
C GLU A 82 -11.01 12.92 -7.86
N ILE A 83 -9.78 12.78 -7.36
CA ILE A 83 -8.75 13.83 -7.46
C ILE A 83 -8.35 14.06 -8.91
N ILE A 84 -8.13 12.99 -9.67
CA ILE A 84 -7.83 13.07 -11.11
C ILE A 84 -8.98 13.79 -11.83
N GLY A 85 -10.22 13.42 -11.55
CA GLY A 85 -11.41 14.11 -12.07
C GLY A 85 -11.42 15.60 -11.73
N TYR A 86 -11.19 15.93 -10.46
CA TYR A 86 -11.17 17.32 -9.99
C TYR A 86 -10.09 18.16 -10.65
N LEU A 87 -8.88 17.61 -10.75
CA LEU A 87 -7.77 18.28 -11.41
C LEU A 87 -8.02 18.38 -12.92
N ASN A 88 -8.72 17.43 -13.54
CA ASN A 88 -9.15 17.55 -14.94
C ASN A 88 -10.32 18.54 -15.16
N GLY A 89 -10.80 19.21 -14.10
CA GLY A 89 -11.76 20.31 -14.19
C GLY A 89 -13.19 19.94 -13.81
N THR A 90 -13.44 18.72 -13.30
CA THR A 90 -14.78 18.36 -12.81
C THR A 90 -14.99 18.82 -11.37
N SER A 91 -16.13 19.44 -11.07
CA SER A 91 -16.43 19.86 -9.69
C SER A 91 -17.11 18.72 -8.92
N ILE A 92 -16.36 18.04 -8.05
CA ILE A 92 -16.91 17.02 -7.15
C ILE A 92 -17.14 17.63 -5.76
N GLN A 93 -18.39 17.58 -5.28
CA GLN A 93 -18.75 18.14 -3.98
C GLN A 93 -18.17 17.30 -2.83
N HIS A 94 -17.79 17.97 -1.74
CA HIS A 94 -17.31 17.36 -0.49
C HIS A 94 -16.02 16.52 -0.56
N LEU A 95 -15.29 16.56 -1.69
CA LEU A 95 -14.04 15.83 -1.89
C LEU A 95 -12.94 16.20 -0.89
N PHE A 96 -12.88 17.49 -0.51
CA PHE A 96 -11.83 18.06 0.37
C PHE A 96 -12.32 18.43 1.79
N ASN A 97 -13.44 17.87 2.23
CA ASN A 97 -13.97 18.15 3.58
C ASN A 97 -13.14 17.49 4.69
N ILE A 98 -13.08 18.14 5.86
CA ILE A 98 -12.39 17.60 7.05
C ILE A 98 -13.01 16.28 7.52
N LYS A 99 -14.34 16.11 7.36
CA LYS A 99 -15.01 14.83 7.65
C LYS A 99 -14.47 13.70 6.77
N THR A 100 -14.24 13.98 5.49
CA THR A 100 -13.63 13.03 4.55
C THR A 100 -12.19 12.73 4.96
N PHE A 101 -11.41 13.74 5.38
CA PHE A 101 -10.05 13.54 5.89
C PHE A 101 -10.01 12.57 7.08
N LEU A 102 -10.79 12.84 8.14
CA LEU A 102 -10.80 12.00 9.34
C LEU A 102 -11.33 10.60 9.04
N GLY A 103 -12.41 10.50 8.25
CA GLY A 103 -13.04 9.23 7.92
C GLY A 103 -12.12 8.32 7.11
N THR A 104 -11.45 8.87 6.10
CA THR A 104 -10.46 8.17 5.26
C THR A 104 -9.23 7.77 6.05
N PHE A 105 -8.68 8.66 6.91
CA PHE A 105 -7.51 8.35 7.74
C PHE A 105 -7.77 7.19 8.70
N VAL A 106 -8.86 7.27 9.48
CA VAL A 106 -9.24 6.21 10.44
C VAL A 106 -9.54 4.91 9.72
N SER A 107 -10.27 4.96 8.60
CA SER A 107 -10.57 3.77 7.81
C SER A 107 -9.31 3.11 7.28
N CYS A 108 -8.39 3.87 6.68
CA CYS A 108 -7.16 3.36 6.10
C CYS A 108 -6.28 2.67 7.16
N VAL A 109 -6.01 3.32 8.29
CA VAL A 109 -5.17 2.78 9.36
C VAL A 109 -5.74 1.45 9.90
N LEU A 110 -7.04 1.41 10.20
CA LEU A 110 -7.70 0.21 10.73
C LEU A 110 -7.82 -0.90 9.68
N ALA A 111 -8.03 -0.56 8.41
CA ALA A 111 -8.09 -1.52 7.32
C ALA A 111 -6.76 -2.24 7.13
N VAL A 112 -5.66 -1.48 7.09
CA VAL A 112 -4.32 -2.06 6.94
C VAL A 112 -3.95 -2.87 8.19
N ALA A 113 -4.23 -2.36 9.40
CA ALA A 113 -3.94 -3.09 10.64
C ALA A 113 -4.73 -4.41 10.79
N SER A 114 -5.95 -4.48 10.24
CA SER A 114 -6.77 -5.69 10.27
C SER A 114 -6.17 -6.87 9.50
N GLY A 115 -5.28 -6.60 8.54
CA GLY A 115 -4.70 -7.63 7.65
C GLY A 115 -5.47 -7.83 6.34
N LEU A 116 -6.37 -6.91 5.99
CA LEU A 116 -7.00 -6.87 4.67
C LEU A 116 -5.93 -6.68 3.57
N PHE A 117 -6.13 -7.28 2.39
CA PHE A 117 -5.23 -7.15 1.24
C PHE A 117 -5.28 -5.74 0.63
N CYS A 118 -4.69 -4.79 1.33
CA CYS A 118 -4.64 -3.40 0.95
C CYS A 118 -3.43 -2.69 1.56
N GLY A 119 -3.18 -1.48 1.09
CA GLY A 119 -2.12 -0.63 1.63
C GLY A 119 -2.56 0.83 1.82
N PRO A 120 -1.77 1.62 2.56
CA PRO A 120 -2.08 3.02 2.84
C PRO A 120 -1.75 3.96 1.68
N GLU A 121 -1.05 3.49 0.64
CA GLU A 121 -0.48 4.31 -0.44
C GLU A 121 -1.55 5.14 -1.15
N GLY A 122 -2.67 4.53 -1.54
CA GLY A 122 -3.75 5.19 -2.26
C GLY A 122 -4.45 6.29 -1.44
N PRO A 123 -4.97 5.97 -0.23
CA PRO A 123 -5.56 6.95 0.66
C PRO A 123 -4.61 8.11 1.02
N MET A 124 -3.30 7.86 1.11
CA MET A 124 -2.31 8.91 1.39
C MET A 124 -2.21 9.96 0.27
N ILE A 125 -2.42 9.59 -0.99
CA ILE A 125 -2.54 10.55 -2.10
C ILE A 125 -3.71 11.50 -1.84
N HIS A 126 -4.84 10.94 -1.41
CA HIS A 126 -6.04 11.72 -1.15
C HIS A 126 -5.91 12.60 0.07
N LEU A 127 -5.41 12.08 1.18
CA LEU A 127 -5.16 12.88 2.37
C LEU A 127 -4.14 14.00 2.10
N GLY A 128 -3.11 13.74 1.30
CA GLY A 128 -2.16 14.76 0.85
C GLY A 128 -2.82 15.86 0.01
N ALA A 129 -3.70 15.48 -0.91
CA ALA A 129 -4.50 16.43 -1.70
C ALA A 129 -5.44 17.27 -0.82
N ILE A 130 -6.06 16.68 0.21
CA ILE A 130 -6.90 17.41 1.18
C ILE A 130 -6.06 18.40 1.99
N LEU A 131 -4.87 18.01 2.46
CA LEU A 131 -3.96 18.93 3.15
C LEU A 131 -3.51 20.07 2.26
N GLY A 132 -3.17 19.80 0.99
CA GLY A 132 -2.86 20.84 0.00
C GLY A 132 -4.02 21.81 -0.23
N CYS A 133 -5.26 21.30 -0.29
CA CYS A 133 -6.46 22.12 -0.38
C CYS A 133 -6.68 22.94 0.91
N GLY A 134 -6.64 22.31 2.07
CA GLY A 134 -6.95 22.94 3.36
C GLY A 134 -5.95 24.02 3.75
N LEU A 135 -4.65 23.73 3.64
CA LEU A 135 -3.58 24.66 4.00
C LEU A 135 -3.46 25.84 3.03
N SER A 136 -3.81 25.66 1.75
CA SER A 136 -3.80 26.78 0.79
C SER A 136 -4.95 27.76 0.96
N GLN A 137 -6.12 27.28 1.41
CA GLN A 137 -7.30 28.13 1.58
C GLN A 137 -7.41 28.72 2.99
N LEU A 138 -6.97 27.98 4.01
CA LEU A 138 -7.14 28.28 5.45
C LEU A 138 -8.56 28.73 5.82
N GLN A 139 -9.54 28.13 5.13
CA GLN A 139 -10.96 28.27 5.41
C GLN A 139 -11.52 26.88 5.64
N SER A 140 -12.27 26.73 6.72
CA SER A 140 -13.01 25.51 6.99
C SER A 140 -14.45 25.87 7.29
N ASP A 141 -15.33 25.63 6.33
CA ASP A 141 -16.78 25.76 6.51
C ASP A 141 -17.29 24.79 7.59
N THR A 142 -16.59 23.67 7.80
CA THR A 142 -16.97 22.66 8.80
C THR A 142 -16.60 23.08 10.23
N LEU A 143 -15.51 23.83 10.41
CA LEU A 143 -15.06 24.31 11.73
C LEU A 143 -15.46 25.77 12.00
N GLY A 144 -16.06 26.46 11.03
CA GLY A 144 -16.40 27.89 11.14
C GLY A 144 -15.18 28.81 11.23
N VAL A 145 -13.99 28.31 10.86
CA VAL A 145 -12.74 29.06 10.97
C VAL A 145 -12.43 29.71 9.62
N HIS A 146 -12.42 31.04 9.60
CA HIS A 146 -12.01 31.84 8.46
C HIS A 146 -10.82 32.72 8.86
N LEU A 147 -9.61 32.23 8.59
CA LEU A 147 -8.40 33.02 8.83
C LEU A 147 -8.21 34.02 7.68
N PRO A 148 -7.87 35.30 7.94
CA PRO A 148 -7.59 36.29 6.90
C PRO A 148 -6.21 36.11 6.23
N PHE A 149 -5.44 35.09 6.63
CA PHE A 149 -4.13 34.79 6.08
C PHE A 149 -4.25 34.02 4.75
N LEU A 150 -3.30 34.23 3.81
CA LEU A 150 -3.23 33.57 2.49
C LEU A 150 -4.40 33.81 1.52
N THR A 151 -5.13 34.93 1.64
CA THR A 151 -6.24 35.29 0.72
C THR A 151 -5.85 35.27 -0.76
N ARG A 152 -4.58 35.58 -1.08
CA ARG A 152 -4.00 35.52 -2.43
C ARG A 152 -4.19 34.17 -3.12
N PHE A 153 -4.07 33.06 -2.37
CA PHE A 153 -4.07 31.71 -2.93
C PHE A 153 -5.47 31.09 -3.05
N ARG A 154 -6.53 31.90 -2.83
CA ARG A 154 -7.93 31.47 -2.97
C ARG A 154 -8.42 31.40 -4.42
N ASN A 155 -7.51 31.47 -5.38
CA ASN A 155 -7.79 31.26 -6.79
C ASN A 155 -7.80 29.76 -7.13
N SER A 156 -8.71 29.33 -8.02
CA SER A 156 -8.81 27.96 -8.51
C SER A 156 -7.51 27.44 -9.13
N ALA A 157 -6.75 28.28 -9.84
CA ALA A 157 -5.48 27.88 -10.45
C ALA A 157 -4.39 27.52 -9.42
N ASP A 158 -4.27 28.34 -8.37
CA ASP A 158 -3.32 28.10 -7.29
C ASP A 158 -3.76 26.95 -6.41
N LYS A 159 -5.06 26.88 -6.09
CA LYS A 159 -5.66 25.75 -5.38
C LYS A 159 -5.36 24.42 -6.07
N ARG A 160 -5.56 24.35 -7.39
CA ARG A 160 -5.21 23.17 -8.20
C ARG A 160 -3.73 22.81 -8.06
N SER A 161 -2.84 23.81 -8.14
CA SER A 161 -1.39 23.62 -8.01
C SER A 161 -1.00 23.03 -6.65
N PHE A 162 -1.57 23.52 -5.55
CA PHE A 162 -1.28 23.03 -4.20
C PHE A 162 -1.87 21.64 -3.95
N ILE A 163 -3.05 21.34 -4.50
CA ILE A 163 -3.65 20.00 -4.44
C ILE A 163 -2.77 18.98 -5.17
N THR A 164 -2.29 19.31 -6.38
CA THR A 164 -1.35 18.47 -7.13
C THR A 164 -0.05 18.24 -6.36
N ALA A 165 0.52 19.29 -5.75
CA ALA A 165 1.73 19.16 -4.94
C ALA A 165 1.51 18.32 -3.68
N GLY A 166 0.36 18.46 -3.02
CA GLY A 166 -0.03 17.66 -1.85
C GLY A 166 -0.25 16.18 -2.20
N ALA A 167 -0.87 15.88 -3.34
CA ALA A 167 -1.03 14.51 -3.84
C ALA A 167 0.34 13.83 -4.09
N GLY A 168 1.26 14.53 -4.75
CA GLY A 168 2.63 14.05 -4.96
C GLY A 168 3.41 13.85 -3.67
N ALA A 169 3.28 14.79 -2.72
CA ALA A 169 3.86 14.69 -1.39
C ALA A 169 3.34 13.47 -0.61
N GLY A 170 2.06 13.10 -0.80
CA GLY A 170 1.47 11.90 -0.18
C GLY A 170 2.20 10.63 -0.63
N ILE A 171 2.39 10.47 -1.93
CA ILE A 171 3.12 9.34 -2.54
C ILE A 171 4.58 9.36 -2.13
N ALA A 172 5.19 10.53 -2.20
CA ALA A 172 6.56 10.74 -1.80
C ALA A 172 6.75 10.31 -0.33
N SER A 173 5.83 10.65 0.59
CA SER A 173 5.94 10.26 2.01
C SER A 173 5.86 8.74 2.24
N VAL A 174 5.06 8.02 1.47
CA VAL A 174 4.85 6.56 1.66
C VAL A 174 5.99 5.75 1.06
N PHE A 175 6.38 6.05 -0.18
CA PHE A 175 7.51 5.36 -0.82
C PHE A 175 8.87 5.92 -0.42
N ARG A 176 8.88 7.09 0.25
CA ARG A 176 10.05 7.95 0.53
C ARG A 176 10.91 8.15 -0.72
N ALA A 177 10.23 8.49 -1.81
CA ALA A 177 10.81 8.71 -3.13
C ALA A 177 10.32 10.05 -3.68
N PRO A 178 11.03 11.17 -3.43
CA PRO A 178 10.55 12.51 -3.79
C PRO A 178 10.42 12.72 -5.31
N ILE A 179 11.36 12.18 -6.09
CA ILE A 179 11.32 12.23 -7.56
C ILE A 179 10.18 11.36 -8.09
N GLY A 180 9.96 10.19 -7.49
CA GLY A 180 8.84 9.31 -7.83
C GLY A 180 7.49 9.98 -7.64
N GLY A 181 7.29 10.69 -6.52
CA GLY A 181 6.07 11.48 -6.28
C GLY A 181 5.86 12.61 -7.28
N LEU A 182 6.91 13.33 -7.66
CA LEU A 182 6.84 14.36 -8.71
C LEU A 182 6.41 13.75 -10.05
N LEU A 183 7.09 12.69 -10.49
CA LEU A 183 6.82 12.05 -11.78
C LEU A 183 5.43 11.42 -11.80
N PHE A 184 4.97 10.85 -10.68
CA PHE A 184 3.60 10.35 -10.58
C PHE A 184 2.59 11.48 -10.79
N THR A 185 2.83 12.66 -10.20
CA THR A 185 1.91 13.78 -10.41
C THR A 185 1.89 14.28 -11.85
N LEU A 186 3.03 14.18 -12.54
CA LEU A 186 3.17 14.52 -13.96
C LEU A 186 2.47 13.51 -14.87
N GLU A 187 2.53 12.22 -14.53
CA GLU A 187 2.00 11.13 -15.36
C GLU A 187 0.49 10.93 -15.16
N GLU A 188 -0.01 10.99 -13.92
CA GLU A 188 -1.40 10.61 -13.59
C GLU A 188 -2.31 11.75 -13.14
N VAL A 189 -1.75 12.73 -12.43
CA VAL A 189 -2.56 13.60 -11.57
C VAL A 189 -2.94 14.91 -12.24
N SER A 190 -2.08 15.46 -13.12
CA SER A 190 -2.39 16.72 -13.81
C SER A 190 -1.96 16.70 -15.28
N SER A 191 -2.88 17.11 -16.15
CA SER A 191 -2.64 17.23 -17.60
C SER A 191 -1.91 18.52 -18.01
N PHE A 192 -1.88 19.55 -17.15
CA PHE A 192 -1.25 20.84 -17.45
C PHE A 192 -0.12 21.12 -16.45
N TRP A 193 1.06 21.41 -16.97
CA TRP A 193 2.25 21.63 -16.15
C TRP A 193 3.11 22.79 -16.64
N ASN A 194 3.65 23.52 -15.68
CA ASN A 194 4.71 24.50 -15.87
C ASN A 194 5.98 23.98 -15.18
N ILE A 195 7.15 24.22 -15.76
CA ILE A 195 8.44 23.83 -15.17
C ILE A 195 8.62 24.39 -13.75
N ARG A 196 8.10 25.61 -13.51
CA ARG A 196 8.11 26.25 -12.19
C ARG A 196 7.26 25.47 -11.16
N LEU A 197 6.11 24.95 -11.58
CA LEU A 197 5.27 24.12 -10.72
C LEU A 197 5.95 22.79 -10.42
N ALA A 198 6.65 22.20 -11.40
CA ALA A 198 7.40 20.96 -11.20
C ALA A 198 8.47 21.12 -10.09
N TRP A 199 9.26 22.21 -10.12
CA TRP A 199 10.24 22.48 -9.05
C TRP A 199 9.61 22.71 -7.68
N GLN A 200 8.44 23.36 -7.62
CA GLN A 200 7.71 23.57 -6.38
C GLN A 200 7.12 22.27 -5.81
N THR A 201 6.54 21.44 -6.68
CA THR A 201 6.06 20.11 -6.32
C THR A 201 7.22 19.23 -5.87
N PHE A 202 8.36 19.28 -6.55
CA PHE A 202 9.57 18.57 -6.14
C PHE A 202 10.01 18.95 -4.73
N PHE A 203 10.06 20.26 -4.43
CA PHE A 203 10.39 20.76 -3.10
C PHE A 203 9.36 20.31 -2.04
N CYS A 204 8.07 20.34 -2.37
CA CYS A 204 7.01 19.82 -1.50
C CYS A 204 7.21 18.32 -1.20
N CYS A 205 7.47 17.50 -2.22
CA CYS A 205 7.77 16.08 -2.07
C CYS A 205 9.02 15.84 -1.23
N LEU A 206 10.09 16.62 -1.44
CA LEU A 206 11.34 16.52 -0.71
C LEU A 206 11.14 16.84 0.78
N MET A 207 10.38 17.89 1.10
CA MET A 207 10.00 18.22 2.48
C MET A 207 9.17 17.11 3.13
N ALA A 208 8.23 16.50 2.41
CA ALA A 208 7.43 15.38 2.92
C ALA A 208 8.29 14.14 3.22
N THR A 209 9.18 13.77 2.30
CA THR A 209 10.11 12.64 2.52
C THR A 209 11.05 12.92 3.69
N PHE A 210 11.60 14.13 3.74
CA PHE A 210 12.52 14.54 4.80
C PHE A 210 11.85 14.50 6.17
N THR A 211 10.63 15.03 6.32
CA THR A 211 9.94 15.00 7.62
C THR A 211 9.53 13.60 8.03
N THR A 212 9.08 12.75 7.10
CA THR A 212 8.78 11.34 7.42
C THR A 212 10.03 10.59 7.90
N ASP A 213 11.15 10.71 7.19
CA ASP A 213 12.40 10.04 7.58
C ASP A 213 13.00 10.61 8.87
N LEU A 214 12.95 11.92 9.06
CA LEU A 214 13.42 12.58 10.29
C LEU A 214 12.64 12.11 11.51
N LEU A 215 11.29 12.12 11.44
CA LEU A 215 10.44 11.69 12.54
C LEU A 215 10.58 10.19 12.82
N SER A 216 10.63 9.37 11.78
CA SER A 216 10.82 7.92 11.91
C SER A 216 12.15 7.60 12.60
N SER A 217 13.24 8.24 12.16
CA SER A 217 14.58 8.00 12.72
C SER A 217 14.67 8.47 14.16
N SER A 218 14.16 9.68 14.44
CA SER A 218 14.23 10.29 15.77
C SER A 218 13.42 9.52 16.83
N LEU A 219 12.25 9.02 16.48
CA LEU A 219 11.37 8.30 17.41
C LEU A 219 11.76 6.82 17.56
N TYR A 220 12.24 6.17 16.50
CA TYR A 220 12.76 4.81 16.61
C TYR A 220 14.05 4.75 17.46
N GLY A 221 14.94 5.73 17.30
CA GLY A 221 16.14 5.88 18.14
C GLY A 221 15.82 6.09 19.62
N PHE A 222 14.74 6.84 19.91
CA PHE A 222 14.28 7.08 21.28
C PHE A 222 13.83 5.80 21.99
N VAL A 223 13.03 4.95 21.32
CA VAL A 223 12.45 3.74 21.93
C VAL A 223 13.50 2.65 22.19
N TYR A 224 14.47 2.46 21.30
CA TYR A 224 15.36 1.29 21.36
C TYR A 224 16.79 1.57 21.84
N ARG A 225 17.28 2.82 21.76
CA ARG A 225 18.70 3.13 22.06
C ARG A 225 18.89 4.17 23.17
N GLY A 226 17.82 4.72 23.74
CA GLY A 226 17.91 5.71 24.83
C GLY A 226 18.49 7.06 24.41
N HIS A 227 18.61 7.34 23.11
CA HIS A 227 19.10 8.60 22.56
C HIS A 227 18.11 9.17 21.54
N PHE A 228 17.71 10.43 21.74
CA PHE A 228 16.85 11.18 20.81
C PHE A 228 17.72 11.85 19.74
N GLY A 229 17.28 11.82 18.47
CA GLY A 229 17.88 12.64 17.41
C GLY A 229 19.01 12.00 16.59
N PHE A 230 19.28 10.71 16.71
CA PHE A 230 20.16 10.03 15.74
C PHE A 230 19.43 9.86 14.41
N PHE A 231 19.97 10.49 13.36
CA PHE A 231 19.52 10.27 11.99
C PHE A 231 20.18 9.00 11.45
N GLU A 232 19.56 7.87 11.69
CA GLU A 232 19.87 6.63 10.97
C GLU A 232 18.73 6.44 9.97
N ALA A 233 18.92 6.97 8.74
CA ALA A 233 18.00 6.71 7.66
C ALA A 233 17.75 5.20 7.61
N GLU A 234 16.48 4.79 7.76
CA GLU A 234 16.12 3.38 7.71
C GLU A 234 16.86 2.77 6.54
N LYS A 235 17.69 1.80 6.88
CA LYS A 235 18.51 1.02 5.97
C LYS A 235 17.57 0.44 4.89
N ARG A 236 17.39 1.16 3.79
CA ARG A 236 16.76 0.70 2.54
C ARG A 236 17.75 -0.22 1.89
N ILE A 237 17.74 -1.44 2.40
CA ILE A 237 18.68 -2.45 2.01
C ILE A 237 17.87 -3.55 1.41
N LEU A 238 17.85 -3.59 0.09
CA LEU A 238 17.65 -4.88 -0.53
C LEU A 238 18.81 -5.24 -1.45
N PHE A 239 19.43 -4.26 -2.10
CA PHE A 239 20.51 -4.50 -3.06
C PHE A 239 21.73 -3.59 -2.82
N TRP A 240 22.49 -3.78 -1.73
CA TRP A 240 23.75 -3.02 -1.51
C TRP A 240 24.82 -3.27 -2.57
N ASN A 241 24.79 -4.44 -3.21
CA ASN A 241 25.71 -4.74 -4.28
C ASN A 241 24.99 -4.45 -5.59
N LEU A 242 25.46 -3.41 -6.31
CA LEU A 242 25.20 -3.25 -7.74
C LEU A 242 25.48 -4.61 -8.36
N LEU A 243 24.42 -5.27 -8.78
CA LEU A 243 24.53 -6.58 -9.34
C LEU A 243 24.67 -6.35 -10.83
N ASP A 244 25.84 -6.72 -11.36
CA ASP A 244 26.13 -6.59 -12.78
C ASP A 244 25.14 -7.48 -13.55
N MET A 245 24.09 -6.84 -14.07
CA MET A 245 23.07 -7.52 -14.85
C MET A 245 23.69 -7.96 -16.17
N HIS A 246 23.84 -9.27 -16.33
CA HIS A 246 24.27 -9.82 -17.60
C HIS A 246 23.20 -9.53 -18.67
N VAL A 247 23.64 -9.27 -19.91
CA VAL A 247 22.73 -9.03 -21.05
C VAL A 247 21.72 -10.18 -21.24
N LEU A 248 22.06 -11.39 -20.81
CA LEU A 248 21.17 -12.55 -20.84
C LEU A 248 19.90 -12.37 -19.99
N ALA A 249 19.96 -11.55 -18.92
CA ALA A 249 18.83 -11.27 -18.05
C ALA A 249 17.69 -10.52 -18.77
N PHE A 250 17.96 -9.84 -19.90
CA PHE A 250 16.92 -9.15 -20.67
C PHE A 250 15.85 -10.10 -21.23
N ILE A 251 16.22 -11.34 -21.57
CA ILE A 251 15.26 -12.31 -22.13
C ILE A 251 14.17 -12.68 -21.10
N PRO A 252 14.52 -13.15 -19.87
CA PRO A 252 13.51 -13.44 -18.86
C PRO A 252 12.79 -12.18 -18.36
N THR A 253 13.40 -10.99 -18.35
CA THR A 253 12.69 -9.76 -17.97
C THR A 253 11.63 -9.35 -19.00
N ILE A 254 11.88 -9.53 -20.31
CA ILE A 254 10.87 -9.29 -21.34
C ILE A 254 9.70 -10.27 -21.18
N LEU A 255 9.98 -11.54 -20.89
CA LEU A 255 8.95 -12.55 -20.64
C LEU A 255 8.11 -12.22 -19.40
N LEU A 256 8.75 -11.77 -18.30
CA LEU A 256 8.06 -11.25 -17.12
C LEU A 256 7.20 -10.03 -17.43
N GLY A 257 7.69 -9.12 -18.28
CA GLY A 257 6.94 -7.95 -18.76
C GLY A 257 5.67 -8.35 -19.51
N MET A 258 5.77 -9.29 -20.45
CA MET A 258 4.61 -9.80 -21.20
C MET A 258 3.59 -10.49 -20.28
N LEU A 259 4.05 -11.33 -19.35
CA LEU A 259 3.18 -12.00 -18.37
C LEU A 259 2.52 -11.01 -17.42
N GLY A 260 3.27 -10.02 -16.93
CA GLY A 260 2.77 -8.95 -16.08
C GLY A 260 1.70 -8.09 -16.77
N GLY A 261 1.89 -7.78 -18.05
CA GLY A 261 0.89 -7.09 -18.87
C GLY A 261 -0.39 -7.91 -19.08
N LEU A 262 -0.26 -9.21 -19.39
CA LEU A 262 -1.41 -10.11 -19.58
C LEU A 262 -2.19 -10.31 -18.28
N LEU A 263 -1.51 -10.64 -17.18
CA LEU A 263 -2.11 -10.82 -15.87
C LEU A 263 -2.69 -9.51 -15.34
N GLY A 264 -2.04 -8.37 -15.61
CA GLY A 264 -2.55 -7.05 -15.26
C GLY A 264 -3.84 -6.70 -16.01
N ALA A 265 -3.91 -6.99 -17.32
CA ALA A 265 -5.14 -6.82 -18.10
C ALA A 265 -6.28 -7.72 -17.58
N LEU A 266 -5.97 -8.97 -17.22
CA LEU A 266 -6.93 -9.89 -16.59
C LEU A 266 -7.43 -9.33 -15.25
N PHE A 267 -6.52 -8.82 -14.41
CA PHE A 267 -6.85 -8.22 -13.11
C PHE A 267 -7.79 -7.02 -13.27
N VAL A 268 -7.50 -6.12 -14.20
CA VAL A 268 -8.36 -4.97 -14.50
C VAL A 268 -9.74 -5.42 -15.02
N TYR A 269 -9.78 -6.39 -15.93
CA TYR A 269 -11.04 -6.94 -16.45
C TYR A 269 -11.91 -7.54 -15.33
N LEU A 270 -11.32 -8.34 -14.45
CA LEU A 270 -12.03 -8.94 -13.31
C LEU A 270 -12.53 -7.87 -12.34
N ASN A 271 -11.70 -6.88 -11.99
CA ASN A 271 -12.09 -5.77 -11.13
C ASN A 271 -13.27 -4.99 -11.68
N ILE A 272 -13.27 -4.68 -12.99
CA ILE A 272 -14.40 -3.99 -13.63
C ILE A 272 -15.68 -4.85 -13.53
N LYS A 273 -15.57 -6.16 -13.78
CA LYS A 273 -16.72 -7.07 -13.73
C LYS A 273 -17.27 -7.20 -12.31
N ILE A 274 -16.41 -7.39 -11.30
CA ILE A 274 -16.78 -7.46 -9.89
C ILE A 274 -17.45 -6.15 -9.45
N ASN A 275 -16.86 -5.01 -9.77
CA ASN A 275 -17.43 -3.71 -9.41
C ASN A 275 -18.77 -3.45 -10.12
N LYS A 276 -18.94 -3.88 -11.37
CA LYS A 276 -20.24 -3.81 -12.06
C LYS A 276 -21.29 -4.69 -11.39
N LEU A 277 -20.93 -5.91 -11.00
CA LEU A 277 -21.81 -6.83 -10.27
C LEU A 277 -22.21 -6.25 -8.91
N ARG A 278 -21.26 -5.69 -8.15
CA ARG A 278 -21.53 -4.97 -6.89
C ARG A 278 -22.51 -3.83 -7.08
N MET A 279 -22.28 -3.00 -8.09
CA MET A 279 -23.17 -1.87 -8.37
C MET A 279 -24.59 -2.34 -8.70
N GLN A 280 -24.74 -3.41 -9.47
CA GLN A 280 -26.05 -4.02 -9.75
C GLN A 280 -26.70 -4.54 -8.47
N PHE A 281 -26.00 -5.37 -7.69
CA PHE A 281 -26.50 -5.94 -6.44
C PHE A 281 -26.91 -4.86 -5.43
N PHE A 282 -26.06 -3.87 -5.19
CA PHE A 282 -26.36 -2.81 -4.24
C PHE A 282 -27.44 -1.86 -4.74
N ASN A 283 -27.56 -1.61 -6.05
CA ASN A 283 -28.63 -0.78 -6.62
C ASN A 283 -30.01 -1.46 -6.52
N SER A 284 -30.06 -2.79 -6.50
CA SER A 284 -31.31 -3.54 -6.29
C SER A 284 -31.92 -3.36 -4.90
N ILE A 285 -31.15 -2.88 -3.91
CA ILE A 285 -31.62 -2.66 -2.54
C ILE A 285 -32.16 -1.22 -2.39
N PRO A 286 -33.49 -1.01 -2.24
CA PRO A 286 -34.08 0.32 -2.24
C PRO A 286 -33.85 1.08 -0.92
N LYS A 287 -33.67 0.38 0.21
CA LYS A 287 -33.49 1.01 1.53
C LYS A 287 -32.01 1.37 1.76
N SER A 288 -31.75 2.65 2.05
CA SER A 288 -30.39 3.18 2.29
C SER A 288 -29.68 2.51 3.47
N SER A 289 -30.36 2.27 4.58
CA SER A 289 -29.79 1.57 5.75
C SER A 289 -29.41 0.13 5.43
N LEU A 290 -30.27 -0.59 4.68
CA LEU A 290 -30.03 -1.99 4.30
C LEU A 290 -28.88 -2.11 3.28
N ARG A 291 -28.71 -1.11 2.43
CA ARG A 291 -27.57 -1.00 1.52
C ARG A 291 -26.25 -0.80 2.29
N LYS A 292 -26.24 0.04 3.34
CA LYS A 292 -25.05 0.24 4.18
C LYS A 292 -24.68 -1.03 4.95
N THR A 293 -25.66 -1.73 5.54
CA THR A 293 -25.40 -2.99 6.25
C THR A 293 -24.95 -4.11 5.32
N SER A 294 -25.47 -4.17 4.09
CA SER A 294 -25.02 -5.14 3.09
C SER A 294 -23.56 -4.90 2.66
N LYS A 295 -23.14 -3.64 2.50
CA LYS A 295 -21.74 -3.28 2.25
C LYS A 295 -20.82 -3.62 3.43
N LEU A 296 -21.28 -3.43 4.66
CA LEU A 296 -20.57 -3.86 5.87
C LEU A 296 -20.39 -5.39 5.87
N LEU A 297 -21.44 -6.14 5.56
CA LEU A 297 -21.39 -7.61 5.54
C LEU A 297 -20.41 -8.14 4.50
N GLU A 298 -20.33 -7.52 3.32
CA GLU A 298 -19.33 -7.86 2.31
C GLU A 298 -17.90 -7.70 2.85
N THR A 299 -17.60 -6.55 3.48
CA THR A 299 -16.25 -6.28 4.04
C THR A 299 -15.87 -7.23 5.18
N ILE A 300 -16.85 -7.70 5.96
CA ILE A 300 -16.65 -8.71 7.01
C ILE A 300 -16.35 -10.09 6.39
N GLY A 301 -17.06 -10.43 5.32
CA GLY A 301 -16.86 -11.68 4.58
C GLY A 301 -15.44 -11.80 4.04
N GLU A 302 -14.86 -10.69 3.54
CA GLU A 302 -13.49 -10.64 3.00
C GLU A 302 -12.44 -11.13 3.99
N VAL A 303 -12.49 -10.69 5.25
CA VAL A 303 -11.49 -11.07 6.27
C VAL A 303 -11.81 -12.38 6.96
N SER A 304 -13.06 -12.83 6.96
CA SER A 304 -13.38 -14.20 7.35
C SER A 304 -12.80 -15.23 6.36
N CYS A 305 -12.75 -14.89 5.07
CA CYS A 305 -12.27 -15.79 4.01
C CYS A 305 -10.77 -16.13 4.12
N VAL A 306 -9.91 -15.22 4.59
CA VAL A 306 -8.45 -15.42 4.67
C VAL A 306 -8.08 -16.64 5.55
N PRO A 307 -8.48 -16.68 6.82
CA PRO A 307 -8.31 -17.81 7.71
C PRO A 307 -9.03 -19.10 7.24
N LEU A 308 -10.18 -18.99 6.58
CA LEU A 308 -10.91 -20.14 6.05
C LEU A 308 -10.14 -20.84 4.92
N VAL A 309 -9.69 -20.04 3.94
CA VAL A 309 -8.91 -20.49 2.77
C VAL A 309 -7.63 -21.19 3.23
N ALA A 310 -6.97 -20.62 4.23
CA ALA A 310 -5.70 -21.15 4.69
C ALA A 310 -5.84 -22.41 5.58
N ASN A 311 -7.03 -22.68 6.16
CA ASN A 311 -7.35 -24.01 6.70
C ASN A 311 -7.61 -25.05 5.61
N LEU A 312 -8.30 -24.68 4.53
CA LEU A 312 -8.63 -25.58 3.41
C LEU A 312 -7.39 -26.04 2.63
N GLY A 313 -6.37 -25.18 2.50
CA GLY A 313 -5.16 -25.50 1.74
C GLY A 313 -4.18 -26.46 2.41
N SER A 314 -4.23 -26.62 3.75
CA SER A 314 -3.13 -27.26 4.48
C SER A 314 -3.42 -28.66 5.07
N GLY A 315 -4.66 -29.15 5.09
CA GLY A 315 -5.01 -30.48 5.64
C GLY A 315 -4.66 -30.70 7.14
N ARG A 316 -4.00 -29.72 7.76
CA ARG A 316 -3.67 -29.56 9.17
C ARG A 316 -4.22 -28.22 9.62
N ASN A 317 -4.58 -28.11 10.90
CA ASN A 317 -5.09 -26.88 11.51
C ASN A 317 -4.16 -25.71 11.18
N PHE A 318 -4.68 -24.69 10.47
CA PHE A 318 -3.99 -23.45 10.09
C PHE A 318 -3.17 -22.84 11.25
N LEU A 319 -3.66 -23.05 12.47
CA LEU A 319 -3.03 -22.62 13.70
C LEU A 319 -1.63 -23.19 13.92
N VAL A 320 -1.38 -24.48 13.69
CA VAL A 320 -0.03 -25.07 13.88
C VAL A 320 0.99 -24.42 12.93
N LEU A 321 0.53 -23.95 11.77
CA LEU A 321 1.33 -23.41 10.69
C LEU A 321 1.73 -21.95 10.92
N VAL A 322 0.77 -21.12 11.36
CA VAL A 322 1.01 -19.71 11.73
C VAL A 322 1.87 -19.60 12.97
N VAL A 323 1.62 -20.48 13.95
CA VAL A 323 2.36 -20.58 15.20
C VAL A 323 3.81 -21.00 14.98
N GLY A 324 4.05 -21.96 14.09
CA GLY A 324 5.41 -22.38 13.73
C GLY A 324 6.25 -21.31 13.03
N CYS A 325 5.61 -20.38 12.30
CA CYS A 325 6.32 -19.31 11.58
C CYS A 325 6.61 -18.07 12.45
N ILE A 326 5.72 -17.73 13.39
CA ILE A 326 5.94 -16.62 14.34
C ILE A 326 7.02 -17.00 15.37
N LEU A 327 7.04 -18.25 15.83
CA LEU A 327 8.02 -18.77 16.79
C LEU A 327 9.26 -19.37 16.10
N SER A 328 9.97 -18.65 15.23
CA SER A 328 11.38 -18.92 14.83
C SER A 328 11.82 -20.40 14.64
N PHE A 329 10.94 -21.29 14.21
CA PHE A 329 11.31 -22.63 13.79
C PHE A 329 11.40 -22.58 12.26
N PRO A 330 12.55 -22.91 11.65
CA PRO A 330 12.65 -23.02 10.21
C PRO A 330 11.63 -24.10 9.78
N CYS A 331 10.49 -23.66 9.26
CA CYS A 331 9.42 -24.56 8.88
C CYS A 331 9.87 -25.27 7.61
N SER A 332 10.50 -26.43 7.77
CA SER A 332 10.99 -27.31 6.70
C SER A 332 9.88 -27.95 5.87
N SER A 333 8.62 -27.53 6.05
CA SER A 333 7.47 -28.05 5.32
C SER A 333 6.96 -27.04 4.30
N VAL A 334 6.80 -27.49 3.06
CA VAL A 334 6.34 -26.68 1.91
C VAL A 334 4.97 -26.02 2.17
N GLN A 335 4.13 -26.60 3.01
CA GLN A 335 2.83 -26.03 3.39
C GLN A 335 2.98 -24.87 4.38
N GLY A 336 4.00 -24.89 5.25
CA GLY A 336 4.35 -23.84 6.21
C GLY A 336 4.59 -22.48 5.59
N SER A 337 5.44 -22.46 4.56
CA SER A 337 5.81 -21.24 3.86
C SER A 337 4.61 -20.57 3.18
N ALA A 338 3.59 -21.33 2.76
CA ALA A 338 2.40 -20.78 2.11
C ALA A 338 1.52 -19.96 3.08
N ALA A 339 1.30 -20.46 4.30
CA ALA A 339 0.49 -19.74 5.28
C ALA A 339 1.25 -18.56 5.89
N ALA A 340 2.58 -18.67 6.05
CA ALA A 340 3.40 -17.51 6.43
C ALA A 340 3.21 -16.35 5.45
N LEU A 341 3.31 -16.65 4.14
CA LEU A 341 3.11 -15.69 3.07
C LEU A 341 1.68 -15.12 3.00
N LEU A 342 0.67 -15.88 3.43
CA LEU A 342 -0.72 -15.42 3.47
C LEU A 342 -1.07 -14.67 4.77
N VAL A 343 -0.21 -14.71 5.79
CA VAL A 343 -0.43 -14.10 7.11
C VAL A 343 0.39 -12.83 7.26
N GLU A 344 1.66 -12.86 6.84
CA GLU A 344 2.49 -11.66 6.68
C GLU A 344 2.14 -10.92 5.39
N ASN A 345 0.86 -10.57 5.24
CA ASN A 345 0.40 -9.74 4.13
C ASN A 345 0.95 -8.32 4.29
N GLY A 346 1.51 -7.75 3.22
CA GLY A 346 1.87 -6.34 3.17
C GLY A 346 3.34 -6.06 2.89
N LYS A 347 3.85 -4.96 3.48
CA LYS A 347 5.23 -4.50 3.28
C LYS A 347 6.27 -5.53 3.73
N GLN A 348 6.01 -6.24 4.83
CA GLN A 348 6.90 -7.29 5.34
C GLN A 348 6.95 -8.48 4.38
N GLY A 349 5.82 -9.02 3.93
CA GLY A 349 5.76 -10.10 2.94
C GLY A 349 6.51 -9.77 1.64
N ILE A 350 6.37 -8.56 1.11
CA ILE A 350 7.14 -8.11 -0.06
C ILE A 350 8.65 -8.12 0.25
N THR A 351 9.04 -7.65 1.43
CA THR A 351 10.45 -7.65 1.84
C THR A 351 11.01 -9.07 1.90
N TYR A 352 10.26 -10.03 2.45
CA TYR A 352 10.65 -11.45 2.43
C TYR A 352 10.76 -12.03 1.02
N LEU A 353 9.80 -11.70 0.13
CA LEU A 353 9.84 -12.14 -1.27
C LEU A 353 11.00 -11.52 -2.06
N PHE A 354 11.51 -10.37 -1.64
CA PHE A 354 12.65 -9.75 -2.30
C PHE A 354 13.99 -10.22 -1.72
N LYS A 355 14.02 -10.79 -0.50
CA LYS A 355 15.27 -11.27 0.14
C LYS A 355 16.04 -12.20 -0.82
N ARG A 356 17.34 -11.91 -0.98
CA ARG A 356 18.29 -12.64 -1.83
C ARG A 356 18.77 -13.94 -1.18
N GLY A 357 19.27 -14.87 -1.98
CA GLY A 357 19.94 -16.09 -1.49
C GLY A 357 19.02 -17.14 -0.88
N THR A 358 17.69 -16.92 -0.90
CA THR A 358 16.67 -17.76 -0.25
C THR A 358 16.00 -18.70 -1.28
N HIS A 359 16.83 -19.44 -2.03
CA HIS A 359 16.38 -20.31 -3.12
C HIS A 359 15.71 -21.61 -2.62
N GLU A 360 15.99 -22.04 -1.38
CA GLU A 360 15.39 -23.24 -0.79
C GLU A 360 14.24 -22.95 0.19
N GLU A 361 14.01 -21.70 0.58
CA GLU A 361 13.02 -21.34 1.62
C GLU A 361 11.55 -21.45 1.15
N PHE A 362 11.31 -21.35 -0.16
CA PHE A 362 9.96 -21.30 -0.74
C PHE A 362 9.75 -22.41 -1.77
N GLY A 363 8.82 -23.31 -1.50
CA GLY A 363 8.42 -24.35 -2.47
C GLY A 363 7.47 -23.83 -3.55
N TYR A 364 7.53 -24.40 -4.75
CA TYR A 364 6.67 -24.00 -5.88
C TYR A 364 5.17 -24.07 -5.57
N THR A 365 4.73 -25.12 -4.87
CA THR A 365 3.30 -25.27 -4.52
C THR A 365 2.83 -24.15 -3.59
N SER A 366 3.67 -23.74 -2.63
CA SER A 366 3.37 -22.63 -1.73
C SER A 366 3.18 -21.31 -2.47
N LEU A 367 4.09 -20.98 -3.38
CA LEU A 367 4.03 -19.76 -4.18
C LEU A 367 2.84 -19.75 -5.15
N CYS A 368 2.54 -20.89 -5.79
CA CYS A 368 1.39 -21.02 -6.69
C CYS A 368 0.05 -20.87 -5.94
N THR A 369 -0.08 -21.50 -4.75
CA THR A 369 -1.28 -21.35 -3.91
C THR A 369 -1.44 -19.91 -3.42
N ALA A 370 -0.36 -19.30 -2.91
CA ALA A 370 -0.37 -17.90 -2.49
C ALA A 370 -0.76 -16.98 -3.64
N LEU A 371 -0.20 -17.18 -4.84
CA LEU A 371 -0.53 -16.38 -6.02
C LEU A 371 -2.00 -16.46 -6.39
N ALA A 372 -2.56 -17.67 -6.47
CA ALA A 372 -3.96 -17.87 -6.85
C ALA A 372 -4.92 -17.20 -5.86
N PHE A 373 -4.73 -17.43 -4.56
CA PHE A 373 -5.59 -16.85 -3.53
C PHE A 373 -5.42 -15.34 -3.45
N TYR A 374 -4.19 -14.85 -3.44
CA TYR A 374 -3.91 -13.42 -3.31
C TYR A 374 -4.43 -12.64 -4.52
N PHE A 375 -4.32 -13.19 -5.74
CA PHE A 375 -4.87 -12.57 -6.95
C PHE A 375 -6.40 -12.44 -6.89
N ILE A 376 -7.11 -13.50 -6.45
CA ILE A 376 -8.58 -13.49 -6.35
C ILE A 376 -9.06 -12.59 -5.21
N LEU A 377 -8.43 -12.71 -4.03
CA LEU A 377 -8.80 -11.93 -2.86
C LEU A 377 -8.53 -10.44 -3.08
N SER A 378 -7.40 -10.07 -3.69
CA SER A 378 -7.12 -8.66 -4.03
C SER A 378 -8.09 -8.08 -5.06
N CYS A 379 -8.51 -8.88 -6.06
CA CYS A 379 -9.59 -8.49 -6.98
C CYS A 379 -10.90 -8.24 -6.23
N TRP A 380 -11.19 -9.09 -5.25
CA TRP A 380 -12.40 -8.95 -4.45
C TRP A 380 -12.31 -7.73 -3.54
N THR A 381 -11.24 -7.53 -2.78
CA THR A 381 -11.11 -6.37 -1.88
C THR A 381 -11.11 -5.02 -2.62
N ALA A 382 -10.76 -5.00 -3.90
CA ALA A 382 -10.79 -3.80 -4.73
C ALA A 382 -12.21 -3.25 -4.93
N GLY A 383 -12.53 -2.12 -4.29
CA GLY A 383 -13.86 -1.47 -4.39
C GLY A 383 -14.80 -1.81 -3.24
N SER A 384 -14.32 -2.51 -2.21
CA SER A 384 -15.06 -2.67 -0.95
C SER A 384 -15.20 -1.33 -0.21
N ALA A 385 -16.12 -1.26 0.76
CA ALA A 385 -16.50 -0.01 1.43
C ALA A 385 -15.48 0.48 2.49
N VAL A 386 -14.19 0.39 2.18
CA VAL A 386 -13.07 0.67 3.08
C VAL A 386 -12.03 1.51 2.35
N ALA A 387 -11.52 2.57 2.98
CA ALA A 387 -10.50 3.41 2.38
C ALA A 387 -9.17 2.66 2.26
N SER A 388 -8.83 2.23 1.05
CA SER A 388 -7.76 1.28 0.84
C SER A 388 -7.04 1.50 -0.49
N GLY A 389 -5.73 1.23 -0.51
CA GLY A 389 -4.88 1.27 -1.68
C GLY A 389 -4.60 -0.13 -2.23
N LEU A 390 -4.47 -0.24 -3.55
CA LEU A 390 -4.20 -1.51 -4.25
C LEU A 390 -2.71 -1.72 -4.57
N VAL A 391 -1.84 -0.77 -4.25
CA VAL A 391 -0.43 -0.82 -4.65
C VAL A 391 0.30 -2.00 -4.03
N ILE A 392 0.19 -2.18 -2.72
CA ILE A 392 0.79 -3.34 -2.02
C ILE A 392 0.31 -4.65 -2.64
N PRO A 393 -1.01 -4.89 -2.83
CA PRO A 393 -1.46 -6.12 -3.45
C PRO A 393 -0.88 -6.38 -4.84
N MET A 394 -0.78 -5.33 -5.68
CA MET A 394 -0.20 -5.45 -7.01
C MET A 394 1.29 -5.83 -6.93
N LEU A 395 2.07 -5.17 -6.07
CA LEU A 395 3.48 -5.49 -5.88
C LEU A 395 3.66 -6.93 -5.37
N TYR A 396 2.82 -7.38 -4.45
CA TYR A 396 2.89 -8.72 -3.88
C TYR A 396 2.56 -9.82 -4.89
N THR A 397 1.46 -9.68 -5.64
CA THR A 397 1.11 -10.60 -6.73
C THR A 397 2.22 -10.68 -7.78
N GLY A 398 2.81 -9.54 -8.14
CA GLY A 398 3.94 -9.48 -9.05
C GLY A 398 5.19 -10.18 -8.53
N ALA A 399 5.50 -9.96 -7.25
CA ALA A 399 6.62 -10.60 -6.58
C ALA A 399 6.49 -12.13 -6.55
N LEU A 400 5.29 -12.66 -6.35
CA LEU A 400 5.05 -14.11 -6.31
C LEU A 400 5.38 -14.80 -7.63
N TYR A 401 4.84 -14.34 -8.78
CA TYR A 401 5.19 -14.99 -10.06
C TYR A 401 6.61 -14.66 -10.52
N GLY A 402 7.11 -13.47 -10.21
CA GLY A 402 8.50 -13.10 -10.47
C GLY A 402 9.45 -14.07 -9.77
N ARG A 403 9.16 -14.39 -8.51
CA ARG A 403 9.93 -15.37 -7.74
C ARG A 403 9.80 -16.79 -8.28
N ILE A 404 8.61 -17.21 -8.73
CA ILE A 404 8.41 -18.52 -9.39
C ILE A 404 9.31 -18.64 -10.61
N ILE A 405 9.34 -17.62 -11.47
CA ILE A 405 10.19 -17.60 -12.68
C ILE A 405 11.67 -17.58 -12.30
N GLY A 406 12.05 -16.82 -11.27
CA GLY A 406 13.40 -16.83 -10.71
C GLY A 406 13.84 -18.24 -10.26
N LEU A 407 12.97 -18.96 -9.54
CA LEU A 407 13.24 -20.34 -9.13
C LEU A 407 13.32 -21.31 -10.32
N ILE A 408 12.49 -21.13 -11.35
CA ILE A 408 12.59 -21.91 -12.59
C ILE A 408 13.96 -21.69 -13.24
N LEU A 409 14.44 -20.44 -13.32
CA LEU A 409 15.76 -20.14 -13.88
C LEU A 409 16.88 -20.79 -13.06
N VAL A 410 16.83 -20.72 -11.72
CA VAL A 410 17.78 -21.42 -10.84
C VAL A 410 17.74 -22.93 -11.07
N SER A 411 16.55 -23.52 -11.28
CA SER A 411 16.42 -24.96 -11.53
C SER A 411 17.01 -25.41 -12.89
N ILE A 412 16.98 -24.54 -13.91
CA ILE A 412 17.49 -24.83 -15.26
C ILE A 412 19.01 -24.62 -15.34
N PHE A 413 19.50 -23.50 -14.81
CA PHE A 413 20.90 -23.08 -14.94
C PHE A 413 21.79 -23.49 -13.75
N GLY A 414 21.18 -24.07 -12.70
CA GLY A 414 21.85 -24.40 -11.45
C GLY A 414 22.11 -23.16 -10.58
N VAL A 415 22.38 -23.40 -9.29
CA VAL A 415 22.81 -22.33 -8.37
C VAL A 415 24.21 -21.88 -8.77
N GLN A 416 24.32 -20.68 -9.35
CA GLN A 416 25.61 -20.13 -9.74
C GLN A 416 26.17 -19.23 -8.63
N ASN A 417 27.20 -19.71 -7.94
CA ASN A 417 27.94 -18.95 -6.92
C ASN A 417 29.10 -18.11 -7.50
N ASN A 418 29.27 -18.10 -8.82
CA ASN A 418 30.31 -17.32 -9.49
C ASN A 418 29.85 -15.87 -9.69
N GLU A 419 30.78 -14.90 -9.68
CA GLU A 419 30.48 -13.47 -9.89
C GLU A 419 29.66 -13.22 -11.18
N TYR A 420 29.90 -13.98 -12.25
CA TYR A 420 29.17 -13.91 -13.52
C TYR A 420 27.74 -14.48 -13.49
N GLY A 421 27.41 -15.33 -12.52
CA GLY A 421 26.11 -16.00 -12.40
C GLY A 421 25.20 -15.43 -11.32
N ALA A 422 25.69 -14.46 -10.54
CA ALA A 422 24.98 -13.85 -9.42
C ALA A 422 23.67 -13.14 -9.83
N TRP A 423 23.45 -12.89 -11.12
CA TRP A 423 22.22 -12.28 -11.65
C TRP A 423 21.02 -13.22 -11.64
N ILE A 424 21.25 -14.54 -11.50
CA ILE A 424 20.18 -15.54 -11.38
C ILE A 424 19.76 -15.64 -9.91
N ASP A 425 19.20 -14.54 -9.36
CA ASP A 425 18.67 -14.50 -8.00
C ASP A 425 17.13 -14.40 -8.02
N PRO A 426 16.41 -15.29 -7.29
CA PRO A 426 14.95 -15.30 -7.29
C PRO A 426 14.34 -14.04 -6.65
N GLY A 427 15.03 -13.38 -5.72
CA GLY A 427 14.59 -12.13 -5.11
C GLY A 427 14.65 -10.95 -6.09
N LEU A 428 15.66 -10.91 -6.96
CA LEU A 428 15.75 -9.94 -8.04
C LEU A 428 14.60 -10.10 -9.05
N PHE A 429 14.32 -11.34 -9.48
CA PHE A 429 13.20 -11.61 -10.37
C PHE A 429 11.84 -11.36 -9.71
N ALA A 430 11.72 -11.51 -8.40
CA ALA A 430 10.55 -11.07 -7.65
C ALA A 430 10.34 -9.54 -7.76
N ALA A 431 11.39 -8.74 -7.60
CA ALA A 431 11.30 -7.28 -7.75
C ALA A 431 10.92 -6.86 -9.18
N ILE A 432 11.47 -7.54 -10.20
CA ILE A 432 11.11 -7.32 -11.61
C ILE A 432 9.65 -7.70 -11.87
N GLY A 433 9.20 -8.84 -11.35
CA GLY A 433 7.80 -9.29 -11.41
C GLY A 433 6.82 -8.32 -10.74
N ALA A 434 7.21 -7.76 -9.59
CA ALA A 434 6.45 -6.72 -8.90
C ALA A 434 6.26 -5.48 -9.79
N ALA A 435 7.34 -5.01 -10.42
CA ALA A 435 7.30 -3.89 -11.34
C ALA A 435 6.44 -4.18 -12.58
N SER A 436 6.58 -5.36 -13.21
CA SER A 436 5.84 -5.70 -14.43
C SER A 436 4.33 -5.85 -14.19
N PHE A 437 3.91 -6.42 -13.07
CA PHE A 437 2.49 -6.51 -12.75
C PHE A 437 1.89 -5.16 -12.40
N PHE A 438 2.59 -4.38 -11.56
CA PHE A 438 2.11 -3.07 -11.17
C PHE A 438 2.01 -2.13 -12.38
N SER A 439 2.99 -2.16 -13.30
CA SER A 439 2.91 -1.44 -14.59
C SER A 439 1.76 -1.95 -15.46
N GLY A 440 1.55 -3.28 -15.54
CA GLY A 440 0.47 -3.88 -16.32
C GLY A 440 -0.94 -3.44 -15.86
N VAL A 441 -1.15 -3.25 -14.56
CA VAL A 441 -2.43 -2.79 -14.00
C VAL A 441 -2.58 -1.28 -14.07
N SER A 442 -1.57 -0.53 -13.62
CA SER A 442 -1.65 0.93 -13.47
C SER A 442 -1.33 1.70 -14.75
N ARG A 443 -0.66 1.06 -15.72
CA ARG A 443 -0.13 1.66 -16.96
C ARG A 443 0.87 2.81 -16.73
N LEU A 444 1.45 2.88 -15.53
CA LEU A 444 2.54 3.78 -15.19
C LEU A 444 3.86 3.27 -15.77
N THR A 445 4.64 4.19 -16.32
CA THR A 445 5.91 3.92 -16.99
C THR A 445 7.08 4.53 -16.24
N ILE A 446 7.31 5.83 -16.41
CA ILE A 446 8.49 6.53 -15.91
C ILE A 446 8.40 6.74 -14.40
N SER A 447 7.25 7.17 -13.88
CA SER A 447 7.06 7.40 -12.44
C SER A 447 7.28 6.11 -11.65
N LEU A 448 6.68 5.01 -12.12
CA LEU A 448 6.82 3.70 -11.50
C LEU A 448 8.26 3.21 -11.50
N THR A 449 8.98 3.37 -12.61
CA THR A 449 10.39 2.97 -12.70
C THR A 449 11.22 3.68 -11.63
N VAL A 450 11.03 4.99 -11.47
CA VAL A 450 11.76 5.77 -10.46
C VAL A 450 11.35 5.39 -9.04
N ILE A 451 10.06 5.12 -8.78
CA ILE A 451 9.59 4.64 -7.49
C ILE A 451 10.25 3.30 -7.16
N MET A 452 10.24 2.33 -8.08
CA MET A 452 10.85 1.01 -7.87
C MET A 452 12.36 1.12 -7.63
N VAL A 453 13.09 1.91 -8.43
CA VAL A 453 14.52 2.15 -8.22
C VAL A 453 14.78 2.76 -6.84
N SER A 454 13.98 3.74 -6.42
CA SER A 454 14.14 4.43 -5.13
C SER A 454 13.73 3.56 -3.92
N MET A 455 12.90 2.54 -4.13
CA MET A 455 12.53 1.56 -3.10
C MET A 455 13.58 0.46 -2.94
N LEU A 456 14.32 0.16 -4.01
CA LEU A 456 15.30 -0.92 -4.08
C LEU A 456 16.74 -0.45 -3.76
N SER A 457 17.01 0.83 -4.00
CA SER A 457 18.21 1.56 -3.56
C SER A 457 18.09 2.01 -2.11
#